data_AF-A0A521KZS0-F1
#
_entry.id   AF-A0A521KZS0-F1
#
_cell.length_a   1.000
_cell.length_b   1.000
_cell.length_c   1.000
_cell.angle_alpha   90.00
_cell.angle_beta   90.00
_cell.angle_gamma   90.00
#
_symmetry.space_group_name_H-M   'P 1'
#
loop_
_entity.id
_entity.type
_entity.pdbx_description
1 polymer ?
#
loop_
_entity_poly.entity_id
_entity_poly.type
_entity_poly.pdbx_seq_one_letter_code
_entity_poly.pdbx_strand_id
1 'polypeptide(L)'
;MALRSAPRALDRAPSRRRQRRARRAARRLPPRRLHALRVPRMKLCIQQPAYWPWLGFIDRVARCDVAILLDHVALEHNTRTQFTNRNKVRTADGWTWLTVPVRARDERGAVPIERVEIADDGRWRRKHLATLRQSYGGARGWGRHAEWIESLYAHEWSTLAPLVEATTRRLLDAFEVGTPLVRSSALASRTHKSQLVLDLCLELGADCYLSGPFGRDYLDRAAFERAGVRIEFHDYAHPEYEQLHAGFHSHMSALDLALTHPDRARAILGARMGEALAA
;
A
#
# COMPACT_ATOMS: atom_id res chain seq x y z
N MET A 1 13.79 -71.56 -63.84
CA MET A 1 15.19 -72.05 -63.92
C MET A 1 16.11 -70.95 -63.38
N ALA A 2 17.01 -71.29 -62.45
CA ALA A 2 18.01 -70.48 -61.72
C ALA A 2 17.47 -69.38 -60.75
N LEU A 3 17.45 -69.62 -59.43
CA LEU A 3 18.54 -69.51 -58.43
C LEU A 3 19.08 -68.10 -58.20
N ARG A 4 18.79 -67.54 -57.01
CA ARG A 4 19.78 -66.91 -56.12
C ARG A 4 19.25 -66.80 -54.69
N SER A 5 19.88 -67.57 -53.82
CA SER A 5 19.76 -67.62 -52.36
C SER A 5 20.58 -66.50 -51.70
N ALA A 6 20.05 -65.91 -50.63
CA ALA A 6 20.77 -65.03 -49.71
C ALA A 6 20.44 -65.42 -48.25
N PRO A 7 21.36 -65.20 -47.28
CA PRO A 7 21.44 -66.01 -46.06
C PRO A 7 20.60 -65.49 -44.89
N ARG A 8 20.14 -66.43 -44.05
CA ARG A 8 19.51 -66.20 -42.74
C ARG A 8 20.52 -65.59 -41.77
N ALA A 9 20.28 -64.34 -41.35
CA ALA A 9 20.93 -63.76 -40.18
C ALA A 9 20.18 -64.19 -38.91
N LEU A 10 20.85 -64.98 -38.06
CA LEU A 10 20.41 -65.31 -36.71
C LEU A 10 20.54 -64.06 -35.82
N ASP A 11 19.40 -63.50 -35.43
CA ASP A 11 19.35 -62.41 -34.45
C ASP A 11 19.65 -62.96 -33.04
N ARG A 12 20.87 -62.75 -32.56
CA ARG A 12 21.30 -63.18 -31.22
C ARG A 12 20.77 -62.17 -30.19
N ALA A 13 19.76 -62.59 -29.43
CA ALA A 13 19.29 -61.88 -28.24
C ALA A 13 20.45 -61.46 -27.31
N PRO A 14 20.46 -60.22 -26.78
CA PRO A 14 21.56 -59.71 -26.00
C PRO A 14 21.70 -60.46 -24.67
N SER A 15 22.94 -60.84 -24.33
CA SER A 15 23.24 -61.63 -23.13
C SER A 15 22.79 -60.95 -21.83
N ARG A 16 22.31 -61.74 -20.87
CA ARG A 16 21.81 -61.33 -19.53
C ARG A 16 22.78 -60.42 -18.74
N ARG A 17 24.07 -60.40 -19.09
CA ARG A 17 25.09 -59.51 -18.50
C ARG A 17 24.94 -58.03 -18.93
N ARG A 18 24.51 -57.74 -20.16
CA ARG A 18 24.29 -56.35 -20.63
C ARG A 18 23.05 -55.71 -20.02
N GLN A 19 21.98 -56.48 -19.79
CA GLN A 19 20.75 -55.99 -19.14
C GLN A 19 20.96 -55.62 -17.66
N ARG A 20 21.84 -56.33 -16.94
CA ARG A 20 22.18 -56.02 -15.54
C ARG A 20 23.00 -54.73 -15.37
N ARG A 21 23.84 -54.36 -16.35
CA ARG A 21 24.62 -53.10 -16.31
C ARG A 21 23.75 -51.87 -16.54
N ALA A 22 22.77 -51.94 -17.46
CA ALA A 22 21.83 -50.85 -17.72
C ALA A 22 20.92 -50.55 -16.50
N ARG A 23 20.47 -51.60 -15.78
CA ARG A 23 19.66 -51.42 -14.55
C ARG A 23 20.41 -50.85 -13.35
N ARG A 24 21.75 -50.96 -13.33
CA ARG A 24 22.60 -50.41 -12.25
C ARG A 24 23.02 -48.96 -12.51
N ALA A 25 23.06 -48.53 -13.77
CA ALA A 25 23.34 -47.15 -14.17
C ALA A 25 22.13 -46.20 -13.96
N ALA A 26 20.90 -46.71 -14.05
CA ALA A 26 19.68 -45.92 -13.80
C ALA A 26 19.40 -45.62 -12.31
N ARG A 27 20.21 -46.14 -11.37
CA ARG A 27 20.05 -45.97 -9.91
C ARG A 27 21.01 -44.93 -9.30
N ARG A 28 21.69 -44.13 -10.11
CA ARG A 28 22.64 -43.09 -9.64
C ARG A 28 22.45 -41.74 -10.33
N LEU A 29 21.20 -41.39 -10.65
CA LEU A 29 20.87 -39.98 -10.87
C LEU A 29 20.54 -39.39 -9.51
N PRO A 30 21.25 -38.34 -9.04
CA PRO A 30 20.86 -37.65 -7.82
C PRO A 30 19.41 -37.17 -7.99
N PRO A 31 18.58 -37.18 -6.93
CA PRO A 31 17.27 -36.55 -7.02
C PRO A 31 17.50 -35.13 -7.52
N ARG A 32 16.92 -34.79 -8.68
CA ARG A 32 16.86 -33.41 -9.14
C ARG A 32 16.25 -32.65 -7.98
N ARG A 33 17.06 -31.88 -7.25
CA ARG A 33 16.55 -30.91 -6.30
C ARG A 33 15.72 -29.96 -7.13
N LEU A 34 14.41 -30.20 -7.19
CA LEU A 34 13.43 -29.17 -7.46
C LEU A 34 13.71 -28.14 -6.37
N HIS A 35 14.62 -27.20 -6.66
CA HIS A 35 14.52 -25.91 -6.04
C HIS A 35 13.14 -25.47 -6.48
N ALA A 36 12.16 -25.60 -5.59
CA ALA A 36 10.90 -24.90 -5.76
C ALA A 36 11.32 -23.48 -6.12
N LEU A 37 11.07 -23.09 -7.38
CA LEU A 37 11.32 -21.74 -7.86
C LEU A 37 10.62 -20.88 -6.82
N ARG A 38 11.42 -20.21 -5.99
CA ARG A 38 10.90 -19.42 -4.89
C ARG A 38 10.28 -18.23 -5.59
N VAL A 39 8.98 -18.35 -5.88
CA VAL A 39 8.20 -17.29 -6.50
C VAL A 39 8.49 -16.05 -5.65
N PRO A 40 8.94 -14.93 -6.26
CA PRO A 40 9.22 -13.73 -5.52
C PRO A 40 8.00 -13.40 -4.68
N ARG A 41 8.18 -13.31 -3.36
CA ARG A 41 7.07 -12.92 -2.50
C ARG A 41 6.87 -11.43 -2.64
N MET A 42 5.66 -11.03 -3.00
CA MET A 42 5.28 -9.64 -3.13
C MET A 42 4.04 -9.38 -2.30
N LYS A 43 4.19 -8.55 -1.28
CA LYS A 43 3.12 -8.05 -0.43
C LYS A 43 2.74 -6.66 -0.89
N LEU A 44 1.45 -6.45 -1.12
CA LEU A 44 0.92 -5.11 -1.39
C LEU A 44 -0.23 -4.75 -0.47
N CYS A 45 -0.47 -3.45 -0.33
CA CYS A 45 -1.70 -2.92 0.23
C CYS A 45 -2.40 -2.00 -0.77
N ILE A 46 -3.71 -1.88 -0.63
CA ILE A 46 -4.56 -1.01 -1.43
C ILE A 46 -5.29 -0.08 -0.46
N GLN A 47 -5.22 1.23 -0.71
CA GLN A 47 -5.95 2.23 0.08
C GLN A 47 -6.49 3.30 -0.86
N GLN A 48 -7.69 3.82 -0.59
CA GLN A 48 -8.04 5.10 -1.18
C GLN A 48 -7.03 6.17 -0.71
N PRO A 49 -6.69 7.15 -1.58
CA PRO A 49 -5.90 8.29 -1.17
C PRO A 49 -6.48 9.00 0.05
N ALA A 50 -5.61 9.57 0.88
CA ALA A 50 -5.99 10.36 2.04
C ALA A 50 -5.28 11.72 2.01
N TYR A 51 -5.99 12.78 2.35
CA TYR A 51 -5.37 14.08 2.55
C TYR A 51 -4.61 14.05 3.88
N TRP A 52 -3.29 14.32 3.86
CA TRP A 52 -2.44 14.25 5.06
C TRP A 52 -2.64 12.94 5.86
N PRO A 53 -2.35 11.75 5.30
CA PRO A 53 -2.69 10.46 5.88
C PRO A 53 -2.36 10.30 7.37
N TRP A 54 -3.15 9.49 8.06
CA TRP A 54 -2.95 9.15 9.48
C TRP A 54 -1.91 8.03 9.64
N LEU A 55 -1.43 7.79 10.87
CA LEU A 55 -0.30 6.90 11.11
C LEU A 55 -0.49 5.45 10.62
N GLY A 56 -1.66 4.85 10.81
CA GLY A 56 -1.91 3.50 10.33
C GLY A 56 -1.91 3.36 8.80
N PHE A 57 -2.13 4.45 8.06
CA PHE A 57 -1.87 4.45 6.61
C PHE A 57 -0.36 4.29 6.35
N ILE A 58 0.47 5.11 6.99
CA ILE A 58 1.93 5.09 6.82
C ILE A 58 2.51 3.73 7.26
N ASP A 59 2.08 3.21 8.41
CA ASP A 59 2.52 1.90 8.91
C ASP A 59 2.12 0.75 7.97
N ARG A 60 0.91 0.81 7.38
CA ARG A 60 0.48 -0.21 6.41
C ARG A 60 1.34 -0.21 5.16
N VAL A 61 1.57 0.97 4.59
CA VAL A 61 2.42 1.15 3.41
C VAL A 61 3.82 0.63 3.70
N ALA A 62 4.38 0.97 4.86
CA ALA A 62 5.73 0.58 5.25
C ALA A 62 5.94 -0.92 5.52
N ARG A 63 4.86 -1.71 5.58
CA ARG A 63 4.90 -3.17 5.72
C ARG A 63 4.76 -3.90 4.39
N CYS A 64 4.67 -3.16 3.28
CA CYS A 64 4.44 -3.71 1.95
C CYS A 64 5.60 -3.39 1.00
N ASP A 65 5.73 -4.21 -0.04
CA ASP A 65 6.68 -4.02 -1.14
C ASP A 65 6.16 -2.98 -2.14
N VAL A 66 4.84 -2.86 -2.31
CA VAL A 66 4.16 -1.85 -3.14
C VAL A 66 2.86 -1.42 -2.46
N ALA A 67 2.47 -0.16 -2.62
CA ALA A 67 1.15 0.33 -2.21
C ALA A 67 0.38 0.92 -3.40
N ILE A 68 -0.89 0.56 -3.54
CA ILE A 68 -1.79 1.12 -4.54
C ILE A 68 -2.65 2.21 -3.91
N LEU A 69 -2.62 3.40 -4.52
CA LEU A 69 -3.57 4.47 -4.32
C LEU A 69 -4.82 4.21 -5.18
N LEU A 70 -5.92 3.83 -4.54
CA LEU A 70 -7.19 3.48 -5.16
C LEU A 70 -7.99 4.75 -5.54
N ASP A 71 -7.59 5.37 -6.65
CA ASP A 71 -8.08 6.67 -7.15
C ASP A 71 -9.16 6.58 -8.26
N HIS A 72 -9.34 5.43 -8.92
CA HIS A 72 -10.38 5.27 -9.96
C HIS A 72 -11.77 4.89 -9.39
N VAL A 73 -11.92 4.90 -8.06
CA VAL A 73 -13.20 4.66 -7.37
C VAL A 73 -13.80 5.97 -6.88
N ALA A 74 -15.11 5.98 -6.62
CA ALA A 74 -15.79 7.15 -6.07
C ALA A 74 -15.30 7.50 -4.66
N LEU A 75 -15.27 8.80 -4.35
CA LEU A 75 -14.94 9.32 -3.03
C LEU A 75 -15.96 8.84 -1.98
N GLU A 76 -15.48 8.37 -0.84
CA GLU A 76 -16.34 7.90 0.25
C GLU A 76 -17.23 9.01 0.82
N HIS A 77 -18.54 8.75 0.93
CA HIS A 77 -19.51 9.69 1.52
C HIS A 77 -19.75 9.47 3.01
N ASN A 78 -19.23 8.38 3.58
CA ASN A 78 -19.36 8.11 5.00
C ASN A 78 -18.44 9.05 5.78
N THR A 79 -19.03 9.94 6.57
CA THR A 79 -18.30 10.95 7.35
C THR A 79 -17.30 10.35 8.33
N ARG A 80 -17.47 9.08 8.74
CA ARG A 80 -16.55 8.36 9.64
C ARG A 80 -15.28 7.87 8.95
N THR A 81 -15.31 7.72 7.63
CA THR A 81 -14.20 7.16 6.83
C THR A 81 -13.70 8.11 5.72
N GLN A 82 -14.40 9.23 5.52
CA GLN A 82 -14.00 10.28 4.58
C GLN A 82 -12.76 11.03 5.06
N PHE A 83 -11.59 10.48 4.70
CA PHE A 83 -10.27 11.08 4.89
C PHE A 83 -9.61 11.50 3.57
N THR A 84 -10.24 11.22 2.42
CA THR A 84 -9.69 11.55 1.11
C THR A 84 -9.48 13.04 0.91
N ASN A 85 -10.42 13.90 1.33
CA ASN A 85 -10.31 15.35 1.19
C ASN A 85 -10.15 16.10 2.54
N ARG A 86 -9.98 15.38 3.65
CA ARG A 86 -9.85 16.01 4.97
C ARG A 86 -9.08 15.15 5.97
N ASN A 87 -8.42 15.79 6.92
CA ASN A 87 -7.90 15.10 8.11
C ASN A 87 -7.83 16.03 9.32
N LYS A 88 -7.65 15.43 10.50
CA LYS A 88 -7.51 16.15 11.77
C LYS A 88 -6.05 16.54 12.00
N VAL A 89 -5.88 17.73 12.53
CA VAL A 89 -4.62 18.23 13.07
C VAL A 89 -4.84 18.70 14.50
N ARG A 90 -3.80 18.66 15.34
CA ARG A 90 -3.87 19.18 16.70
C ARG A 90 -3.98 20.71 16.69
N THR A 91 -4.52 21.24 17.77
CA THR A 91 -4.57 22.66 18.13
C THR A 91 -4.42 22.77 19.65
N ALA A 92 -4.21 23.98 20.17
CA ALA A 92 -4.15 24.23 21.61
C ALA A 92 -5.44 23.77 22.33
N ASP A 93 -6.59 23.91 21.68
CA ASP A 93 -7.91 23.56 22.22
C ASP A 93 -8.35 22.12 21.90
N GLY A 94 -7.46 21.27 21.35
CA GLY A 94 -7.80 19.92 20.93
C GLY A 94 -7.40 19.65 19.49
N TRP A 95 -8.37 19.57 18.59
CA TRP A 95 -8.09 19.28 17.19
C TRP A 95 -9.07 20.01 16.28
N THR A 96 -8.68 20.19 15.02
CA THR A 96 -9.54 20.75 13.98
C THR A 96 -9.40 19.99 12.68
N TRP A 97 -10.43 20.07 11.83
CA TRP A 97 -10.38 19.53 10.48
C TRP A 97 -9.69 20.50 9.53
N LEU A 98 -8.72 19.98 8.77
CA LEU A 98 -8.33 20.57 7.50
C LEU A 98 -9.18 19.90 6.42
N THR A 99 -10.06 20.65 5.77
CA THR A 99 -10.98 20.13 4.74
C THR A 99 -10.77 20.86 3.43
N VAL A 100 -10.37 20.11 2.40
CA VAL A 100 -10.30 20.60 1.02
C VAL A 100 -11.72 20.63 0.45
N PRO A 101 -12.22 21.79 0.01
CA PRO A 101 -13.54 21.89 -0.63
C PRO A 101 -13.49 21.20 -2.00
N VAL A 102 -14.47 20.36 -2.31
CA VAL A 102 -14.45 19.53 -3.52
C VAL A 102 -15.82 19.42 -4.18
N ARG A 103 -15.84 19.22 -5.50
CA ARG A 103 -17.02 18.81 -6.28
C ARG A 103 -16.91 17.30 -6.53
N ALA A 104 -17.45 16.51 -5.61
CA ALA A 104 -17.36 15.04 -5.67
C ALA A 104 -18.55 14.37 -6.37
N ARG A 105 -19.47 15.17 -6.94
CA ARG A 105 -20.66 14.71 -7.66
C ARG A 105 -20.91 15.59 -8.88
N ASP A 106 -21.42 14.97 -9.93
CA ASP A 106 -21.90 15.61 -11.16
C ASP A 106 -23.33 15.15 -11.50
N GLU A 107 -23.82 15.50 -12.70
CA GLU A 107 -25.14 15.10 -13.21
C GLU A 107 -25.33 13.57 -13.29
N ARG A 108 -24.24 12.80 -13.34
CA ARG A 108 -24.23 11.33 -13.49
C ARG A 108 -23.99 10.61 -12.15
N GLY A 109 -23.75 11.34 -11.07
CA GLY A 109 -23.61 10.79 -9.73
C GLY A 109 -22.23 11.04 -9.12
N ALA A 110 -21.66 10.04 -8.46
CA ALA A 110 -20.38 10.17 -7.76
C ALA A 110 -19.20 10.10 -8.74
N VAL A 111 -18.27 11.04 -8.60
CA VAL A 111 -17.08 11.17 -9.47
C VAL A 111 -15.93 10.33 -8.89
N PRO A 112 -15.13 9.62 -9.72
CA PRO A 112 -13.93 8.94 -9.24
C PRO A 112 -12.90 9.94 -8.70
N ILE A 113 -12.15 9.55 -7.66
CA ILE A 113 -11.20 10.42 -6.93
C ILE A 113 -10.20 11.10 -7.88
N GLU A 114 -9.73 10.40 -8.91
CA GLU A 114 -8.81 10.93 -9.93
C GLU A 114 -9.36 12.18 -10.66
N ARG A 115 -10.69 12.35 -10.70
CA ARG A 115 -11.40 13.44 -11.40
C ARG A 115 -12.10 14.42 -10.45
N VAL A 116 -11.99 14.22 -9.14
CA VAL A 116 -12.62 15.12 -8.17
C VAL A 116 -11.96 16.49 -8.25
N GLU A 117 -12.73 17.49 -8.66
CA GLU A 117 -12.30 18.88 -8.71
C GLU A 117 -12.28 19.51 -7.32
N ILE A 118 -11.33 20.42 -7.11
CA ILE A 118 -11.30 21.27 -5.92
C ILE A 118 -12.22 22.47 -6.19
N ALA A 119 -13.20 22.67 -5.30
CA ALA A 119 -14.08 23.83 -5.32
C ALA A 119 -13.36 25.03 -4.72
N ASP A 120 -12.34 25.51 -5.45
CA ASP A 120 -11.42 26.52 -4.93
C ASP A 120 -12.08 27.89 -4.82
N ASP A 121 -12.02 28.46 -3.63
CA ASP A 121 -12.44 29.82 -3.33
C ASP A 121 -11.25 30.71 -2.90
N GLY A 122 -10.03 30.19 -3.02
CA GLY A 122 -8.78 30.83 -2.60
C GLY A 122 -8.60 30.96 -1.08
N ARG A 123 -9.57 30.54 -0.27
CA ARG A 123 -9.55 30.73 1.20
C ARG A 123 -9.04 29.51 1.94
N TRP A 124 -9.37 28.30 1.47
CA TRP A 124 -9.04 27.08 2.20
C TRP A 124 -7.53 26.87 2.36
N ARG A 125 -6.72 27.15 1.31
CA ARG A 125 -5.25 27.03 1.37
C ARG A 125 -4.64 27.94 2.43
N ARG A 126 -5.03 29.22 2.40
CA ARG A 126 -4.59 30.22 3.39
C ARG A 126 -5.01 29.82 4.81
N LYS A 127 -6.25 29.36 4.98
CA LYS A 127 -6.76 28.87 6.27
C LYS A 127 -5.94 27.68 6.77
N HIS A 128 -5.70 26.67 5.93
CA HIS A 128 -4.93 25.49 6.31
C HIS A 128 -3.50 25.85 6.71
N LEU A 129 -2.82 26.68 5.92
CA LEU A 129 -1.46 27.13 6.24
C LEU A 129 -1.41 27.91 7.55
N ALA A 130 -2.36 28.82 7.79
CA ALA A 130 -2.46 29.56 9.04
C ALA A 130 -2.70 28.62 10.23
N THR A 131 -3.61 27.65 10.09
CA THR A 131 -3.88 26.64 11.12
C THR A 131 -2.63 25.82 11.43
N LEU A 132 -1.90 25.35 10.44
CA LEU A 132 -0.68 24.56 10.65
C LEU A 132 0.44 25.39 11.30
N ARG A 133 0.65 26.64 10.86
CA ARG A 133 1.61 27.56 11.47
C ARG A 133 1.27 27.83 12.95
N GLN A 134 0.00 28.10 13.25
CA GLN A 134 -0.44 28.33 14.62
C GLN A 134 -0.28 27.08 15.49
N SER A 135 -0.63 25.92 14.95
CA SER A 135 -0.68 24.67 15.73
C SER A 135 0.68 24.02 15.88
N TYR A 136 1.59 24.18 14.91
CA TYR A 136 2.86 23.47 14.88
C TYR A 136 4.08 24.35 14.70
N GLY A 137 3.94 25.68 14.63
CA GLY A 137 5.08 26.59 14.42
C GLY A 137 6.18 26.46 15.47
N GLY A 138 5.83 26.05 16.69
CA GLY A 138 6.78 25.76 17.78
C GLY A 138 7.27 24.31 17.85
N ALA A 139 6.85 23.44 16.92
CA ALA A 139 7.25 22.03 16.92
C ALA A 139 8.70 21.86 16.46
N ARG A 140 9.42 20.89 17.02
CA ARG A 140 10.84 20.62 16.70
C ARG A 140 11.08 20.42 15.20
N GLY A 141 10.15 19.76 14.52
CA GLY A 141 10.21 19.48 13.09
C GLY A 141 9.73 20.62 12.19
N TRP A 142 9.15 21.71 12.72
CA TRP A 142 8.56 22.76 11.89
C TRP A 142 9.57 23.31 10.86
N GLY A 143 10.78 23.66 11.29
CA GLY A 143 11.82 24.19 10.41
C GLY A 143 12.19 23.25 9.23
N ARG A 144 12.08 21.93 9.41
CA ARG A 144 12.38 20.93 8.35
C ARG A 144 11.29 20.84 7.29
N HIS A 145 10.06 21.24 7.63
CA HIS A 145 8.89 21.05 6.76
C HIS A 145 8.21 22.34 6.33
N ALA A 146 8.48 23.48 6.98
CA ALA A 146 7.79 24.74 6.76
C ALA A 146 7.80 25.19 5.30
N GLU A 147 8.98 25.27 4.66
CA GLU A 147 9.11 25.71 3.27
C GLU A 147 8.29 24.82 2.31
N TRP A 148 8.38 23.50 2.49
CA TRP A 148 7.60 22.57 1.67
C TRP A 148 6.10 22.74 1.90
N ILE A 149 5.66 22.87 3.15
CA ILE A 149 4.25 23.10 3.51
C ILE A 149 3.75 24.42 2.90
N GLU A 150 4.56 25.48 2.94
CA GLU A 150 4.23 26.76 2.34
C GLU A 150 4.09 26.66 0.82
N SER A 151 5.04 25.98 0.16
CA SER A 151 4.95 25.72 -1.29
C SER A 151 3.72 24.91 -1.68
N LEU A 152 3.33 23.91 -0.88
CA LEU A 152 2.12 23.09 -1.08
C LEU A 152 0.85 23.96 -1.13
N TYR A 153 0.72 24.91 -0.19
CA TYR A 153 -0.45 25.81 -0.10
C TYR A 153 -0.33 27.06 -0.96
N ALA A 154 0.84 27.37 -1.50
CA ALA A 154 1.02 28.38 -2.55
C ALA A 154 0.64 27.83 -3.93
N HIS A 155 0.82 26.53 -4.16
CA HIS A 155 0.44 25.87 -5.41
C HIS A 155 -1.07 25.81 -5.60
N GLU A 156 -1.52 26.10 -6.81
CA GLU A 156 -2.93 25.98 -7.20
C GLU A 156 -3.23 24.56 -7.69
N TRP A 157 -4.06 23.85 -6.93
CA TRP A 157 -4.47 22.49 -7.23
C TRP A 157 -5.85 22.50 -7.90
N SER A 158 -5.95 22.03 -9.15
CA SER A 158 -7.24 21.92 -9.84
C SER A 158 -8.04 20.68 -9.41
N THR A 159 -7.36 19.56 -9.14
CA THR A 159 -7.98 18.29 -8.75
C THR A 159 -7.41 17.76 -7.44
N LEU A 160 -8.18 16.91 -6.76
CA LEU A 160 -7.85 16.39 -5.43
C LEU A 160 -6.69 15.38 -5.47
N ALA A 161 -6.67 14.49 -6.47
CA ALA A 161 -5.73 13.36 -6.50
C ALA A 161 -4.24 13.77 -6.45
N PRO A 162 -3.75 14.76 -7.23
CA PRO A 162 -2.36 15.20 -7.14
C PRO A 162 -2.00 15.80 -5.76
N LEU A 163 -2.92 16.55 -5.13
CA LEU A 163 -2.71 17.14 -3.82
C LEU A 163 -2.54 16.06 -2.73
N VAL A 164 -3.44 15.08 -2.70
CA VAL A 164 -3.40 14.02 -1.68
C VAL A 164 -2.20 13.11 -1.88
N GLU A 165 -1.80 12.84 -3.13
CA GLU A 165 -0.57 12.11 -3.43
C GLU A 165 0.67 12.88 -2.95
N ALA A 166 0.74 14.19 -3.18
CA ALA A 166 1.85 15.03 -2.72
C ALA A 166 2.00 15.01 -1.18
N THR A 167 0.89 15.17 -0.45
CA THR A 167 0.91 15.09 1.03
C THR A 167 1.25 13.68 1.54
N THR A 168 0.81 12.64 0.83
CA THR A 168 1.15 11.26 1.16
C THR A 168 2.64 11.01 0.99
N ARG A 169 3.21 11.35 -0.17
CA ARG A 169 4.65 11.19 -0.45
C ARG A 169 5.50 11.93 0.56
N ARG A 170 5.15 13.18 0.89
CA ARG A 170 5.87 13.94 1.90
C ARG A 170 5.90 13.26 3.26
N LEU A 171 4.79 12.66 3.67
CA LEU A 171 4.75 11.90 4.94
C LEU A 171 5.52 10.59 4.84
N LEU A 172 5.42 9.86 3.73
CA LEU A 172 6.27 8.66 3.56
C LEU A 172 7.76 9.01 3.66
N ASP A 173 8.20 10.10 3.03
CA ASP A 173 9.58 10.59 3.13
C ASP A 173 9.95 10.98 4.57
N ALA A 174 9.07 11.69 5.28
CA ALA A 174 9.30 12.09 6.67
C ALA A 174 9.42 10.90 7.64
N PHE A 175 8.82 9.77 7.27
CA PHE A 175 8.89 8.51 8.02
C PHE A 175 9.88 7.51 7.42
N GLU A 176 10.69 7.92 6.44
CA GLU A 176 11.71 7.09 5.78
C GLU A 176 11.13 5.80 5.15
N VAL A 177 9.92 5.92 4.58
CA VAL A 177 9.20 4.83 3.92
C VAL A 177 9.40 4.92 2.41
N GLY A 178 10.28 4.05 1.88
CA GLY A 178 10.60 3.99 0.44
C GLY A 178 9.65 3.13 -0.40
N THR A 179 8.50 2.68 0.13
CA THR A 179 7.57 1.81 -0.59
C THR A 179 7.01 2.53 -1.84
N PRO A 180 7.18 1.96 -3.04
CA PRO A 180 6.62 2.51 -4.27
C PRO A 180 5.10 2.67 -4.21
N LEU A 181 4.62 3.82 -4.70
CA LEU A 181 3.19 4.10 -4.86
C LEU A 181 2.78 3.96 -6.32
N VAL A 182 1.71 3.20 -6.56
CA VAL A 182 1.08 3.00 -7.87
C VAL A 182 -0.35 3.53 -7.82
N ARG A 183 -0.76 4.27 -8.84
CA ARG A 183 -2.15 4.71 -8.98
C ARG A 183 -2.97 3.62 -9.63
N SER A 184 -4.12 3.32 -9.07
CA SER A 184 -5.02 2.31 -9.61
C SER A 184 -5.62 2.70 -10.98
N SER A 185 -5.74 4.00 -11.24
CA SER A 185 -6.13 4.57 -12.53
C SER A 185 -5.18 4.22 -13.68
N ALA A 186 -3.90 3.98 -13.36
CA ALA A 186 -2.89 3.54 -14.32
C ALA A 186 -2.89 2.02 -14.57
N LEU A 187 -3.71 1.27 -13.83
CA LEU A 187 -3.88 -0.18 -13.96
C LEU A 187 -5.12 -0.51 -14.81
N ALA A 188 -5.25 -1.75 -15.26
CA ALA A 188 -6.28 -2.17 -16.22
C ALA A 188 -7.61 -2.55 -15.57
N SER A 189 -7.60 -3.15 -14.36
CA SER A 189 -8.84 -3.66 -13.77
C SER A 189 -9.87 -2.57 -13.47
N ARG A 190 -11.14 -2.84 -13.80
CA ARG A 190 -12.30 -1.97 -13.55
C ARG A 190 -13.46 -2.73 -12.88
N THR A 191 -13.17 -3.88 -12.29
CA THR A 191 -14.16 -4.63 -11.51
C THR A 191 -14.48 -3.90 -10.20
N HIS A 192 -15.25 -4.51 -9.30
CA HIS A 192 -15.75 -3.84 -8.11
C HIS A 192 -15.53 -4.68 -6.84
N LYS A 193 -15.54 -3.99 -5.69
CA LYS A 193 -15.51 -4.60 -4.35
C LYS A 193 -14.33 -5.57 -4.20
N SER A 194 -14.57 -6.76 -3.62
CA SER A 194 -13.52 -7.77 -3.42
C SER A 194 -12.81 -8.19 -4.70
N GLN A 195 -13.52 -8.26 -5.83
CA GLN A 195 -12.92 -8.69 -7.09
C GLN A 195 -11.88 -7.68 -7.57
N LEU A 196 -12.17 -6.37 -7.42
CA LEU A 196 -11.23 -5.32 -7.77
C LEU A 196 -9.92 -5.46 -7.00
N VAL A 197 -10.01 -5.73 -5.70
CA VAL A 197 -8.84 -5.94 -4.86
C VAL A 197 -8.02 -7.13 -5.35
N LEU A 198 -8.67 -8.25 -5.66
CA LEU A 198 -8.01 -9.45 -6.17
C LEU A 198 -7.33 -9.19 -7.51
N ASP A 199 -8.04 -8.57 -8.46
CA ASP A 199 -7.51 -8.28 -9.79
C ASP A 199 -6.28 -7.38 -9.72
N LEU A 200 -6.31 -6.34 -8.87
CA LEU A 200 -5.16 -5.46 -8.64
C LEU A 200 -3.97 -6.20 -8.02
N CYS A 201 -4.22 -7.21 -7.18
CA CYS A 201 -3.16 -8.09 -6.66
C CYS A 201 -2.54 -8.92 -7.79
N LEU A 202 -3.36 -9.53 -8.64
CA LEU A 202 -2.91 -10.37 -9.74
C LEU A 202 -2.17 -9.56 -10.81
N GLU A 203 -2.65 -8.37 -11.13
CA GLU A 203 -2.04 -7.48 -12.13
C GLU A 203 -0.61 -7.07 -11.74
N LEU A 204 -0.34 -6.86 -10.45
CA LEU A 204 1.00 -6.56 -9.94
C LEU A 204 1.79 -7.80 -9.50
N GLY A 205 1.23 -9.02 -9.63
CA GLY A 205 1.90 -10.26 -9.25
C GLY A 205 2.09 -10.46 -7.74
N ALA A 206 1.22 -9.88 -6.91
CA ALA A 206 1.27 -10.03 -5.46
C ALA A 206 0.78 -11.41 -5.00
N ASP A 207 1.48 -11.99 -4.03
CA ASP A 207 1.08 -13.22 -3.34
C ASP A 207 0.46 -12.98 -1.96
N CYS A 208 0.45 -11.70 -1.54
CA CYS A 208 -0.06 -11.29 -0.25
C CYS A 208 -0.72 -9.92 -0.34
N TYR A 209 -1.98 -9.84 0.04
CA TYR A 209 -2.72 -8.60 0.24
C TYR A 209 -2.76 -8.26 1.74
N LEU A 210 -2.14 -7.15 2.12
CA LEU A 210 -2.27 -6.58 3.46
C LEU A 210 -3.49 -5.65 3.51
N SER A 211 -4.60 -6.19 4.00
CA SER A 211 -5.86 -5.45 4.14
C SER A 211 -5.93 -4.66 5.44
N GLY A 212 -6.71 -3.58 5.46
CA GLY A 212 -7.16 -2.99 6.73
C GLY A 212 -8.18 -3.90 7.45
N PRO A 213 -8.53 -3.59 8.71
CA PRO A 213 -9.41 -4.45 9.52
C PRO A 213 -10.79 -4.65 8.88
N PHE A 214 -11.35 -3.63 8.22
CA PHE A 214 -12.64 -3.71 7.51
C PHE A 214 -12.64 -4.67 6.31
N GLY A 215 -11.47 -5.10 5.84
CA GLY A 215 -11.37 -6.15 4.81
C GLY A 215 -12.05 -7.45 5.22
N ARG A 216 -12.16 -7.72 6.52
CA ARG A 216 -12.78 -8.94 7.05
C ARG A 216 -14.24 -9.09 6.63
N ASP A 217 -14.92 -7.96 6.39
CA ASP A 217 -16.37 -7.92 6.16
C ASP A 217 -16.75 -8.07 4.68
N TYR A 218 -15.85 -7.73 3.75
CA TYR A 218 -16.20 -7.67 2.32
C TYR A 218 -15.33 -8.55 1.40
N LEU A 219 -14.18 -9.05 1.86
CA LEU A 219 -13.29 -9.84 1.02
C LEU A 219 -13.77 -11.29 0.86
N ASP A 220 -13.87 -11.75 -0.38
CA ASP A 220 -14.06 -13.17 -0.72
C ASP A 220 -12.76 -13.94 -0.53
N ARG A 221 -12.57 -14.45 0.68
CA ARG A 221 -11.38 -15.22 1.08
C ARG A 221 -11.15 -16.44 0.19
N ALA A 222 -12.22 -17.10 -0.26
CA ALA A 222 -12.12 -18.31 -1.06
C ALA A 222 -11.62 -17.99 -2.49
N ALA A 223 -12.03 -16.85 -3.05
CA ALA A 223 -11.50 -16.39 -4.34
C ALA A 223 -9.99 -16.06 -4.27
N PHE A 224 -9.57 -15.38 -3.20
CA PHE A 224 -8.16 -15.08 -2.95
C PHE A 224 -7.31 -16.35 -2.78
N GLU A 225 -7.80 -17.31 -1.99
CA GLU A 225 -7.12 -18.60 -1.78
C GLU A 225 -6.96 -19.39 -3.08
N ARG A 226 -8.02 -19.51 -3.89
CA ARG A 226 -7.96 -20.16 -5.21
C ARG A 226 -6.96 -19.49 -6.17
N ALA A 227 -6.81 -18.18 -6.05
CA ALA A 227 -5.88 -17.40 -6.85
C ALA A 227 -4.44 -17.39 -6.30
N GLY A 228 -4.18 -18.05 -5.15
CA GLY A 228 -2.87 -18.10 -4.53
C GLY A 228 -2.46 -16.80 -3.82
N VAL A 229 -3.40 -15.90 -3.53
CA VAL A 229 -3.15 -14.62 -2.83
C VAL A 229 -3.56 -14.76 -1.36
N ARG A 230 -2.60 -14.66 -0.44
CA ARG A 230 -2.89 -14.67 1.00
C ARG A 230 -3.46 -13.33 1.44
N ILE A 231 -4.39 -13.34 2.38
CA ILE A 231 -4.89 -12.12 3.03
C ILE A 231 -4.29 -12.03 4.43
N GLU A 232 -3.56 -10.94 4.69
CA GLU A 232 -3.14 -10.53 6.02
C GLU A 232 -3.96 -9.31 6.45
N PHE A 233 -4.22 -9.16 7.75
CA PHE A 233 -4.97 -8.04 8.29
C PHE A 233 -4.06 -7.15 9.11
N HIS A 234 -4.13 -5.86 8.83
CA HIS A 234 -3.40 -4.82 9.50
C HIS A 234 -4.22 -4.27 10.67
N ASP A 235 -4.13 -4.95 11.81
CA ASP A 235 -4.74 -4.50 13.06
C ASP A 235 -3.80 -3.47 13.73
N TYR A 236 -3.84 -2.23 13.25
CA TYR A 236 -2.96 -1.16 13.70
C TYR A 236 -3.24 -0.76 15.16
N ALA A 237 -2.21 -0.88 16.01
CA ALA A 237 -2.22 -0.34 17.36
C ALA A 237 -1.59 1.06 17.33
N HIS A 238 -2.37 2.08 17.65
CA HIS A 238 -1.88 3.46 17.62
C HIS A 238 -0.87 3.70 18.76
N PRO A 239 0.33 4.22 18.49
CA PRO A 239 1.29 4.55 19.53
C PRO A 239 0.84 5.80 20.29
N GLU A 240 1.18 5.89 21.57
CA GLU A 240 1.10 7.14 22.32
C GLU A 240 2.46 7.83 22.31
N TYR A 241 2.45 9.15 22.15
CA TYR A 241 3.65 9.98 22.12
C TYR A 241 3.29 11.39 22.60
N GLU A 242 4.30 12.14 23.02
CA GLU A 242 4.12 13.52 23.42
C GLU A 242 3.77 14.40 22.21
N GLN A 243 2.55 14.96 22.21
CA GLN A 243 2.13 15.93 21.21
C GLN A 243 2.51 17.35 21.67
N LEU A 244 2.56 18.31 20.74
CA LEU A 244 2.95 19.69 21.06
C LEU A 244 1.99 20.38 22.05
N HIS A 245 0.70 20.03 21.99
CA HIS A 245 -0.33 20.58 22.86
C HIS A 245 -0.68 19.62 23.98
N ALA A 246 -1.15 20.15 25.10
CA ALA A 246 -1.49 19.39 26.29
C ALA A 246 -2.50 18.26 25.99
N GLY A 247 -2.28 17.11 26.65
CA GLY A 247 -3.05 15.90 26.43
C GLY A 247 -2.71 15.18 25.12
N PHE A 248 -3.24 13.97 24.98
CA PHE A 248 -3.04 13.14 23.79
C PHE A 248 -4.36 12.94 23.05
N HIS A 249 -4.35 13.19 21.74
CA HIS A 249 -5.45 12.80 20.86
C HIS A 249 -4.95 11.82 19.81
N SER A 250 -5.53 10.62 19.82
CA SER A 250 -5.22 9.58 18.84
C SER A 250 -5.83 9.85 17.47
N HIS A 251 -5.29 9.19 16.45
CA HIS A 251 -5.78 9.20 15.07
C HIS A 251 -5.84 10.61 14.47
N MET A 252 -4.80 11.40 14.71
CA MET A 252 -4.51 12.62 13.96
C MET A 252 -3.86 12.26 12.61
N SER A 253 -3.67 13.25 11.76
CA SER A 253 -2.71 13.13 10.65
C SER A 253 -1.33 12.72 11.18
N ALA A 254 -0.62 11.90 10.40
CA ALA A 254 0.78 11.55 10.66
C ALA A 254 1.70 12.79 10.64
N LEU A 255 1.24 13.91 10.09
CA LEU A 255 1.93 15.19 10.16
C LEU A 255 2.20 15.62 11.60
N ASP A 256 1.29 15.31 12.53
CA ASP A 256 1.45 15.62 13.95
C ASP A 256 2.72 14.99 14.53
N LEU A 257 2.91 13.69 14.31
CA LEU A 257 4.11 12.97 14.74
C LEU A 257 5.35 13.43 13.98
N ALA A 258 5.26 13.64 12.67
CA ALA A 258 6.37 14.10 11.85
C ALA A 258 6.92 15.46 12.31
N LEU A 259 6.05 16.36 12.77
CA LEU A 259 6.44 17.69 13.25
C LEU A 259 6.89 17.67 14.71
N THR A 260 6.33 16.81 15.56
CA THR A 260 6.67 16.76 16.99
C THR A 260 7.94 15.96 17.26
N HIS A 261 8.12 14.81 16.60
CA HIS A 261 9.26 13.90 16.78
C HIS A 261 9.93 13.58 15.43
N PRO A 262 10.47 14.57 14.70
CA PRO A 262 11.01 14.37 13.34
C PRO A 262 12.11 13.29 13.26
N ASP A 263 12.91 13.12 14.31
CA ASP A 263 14.03 12.16 14.34
C ASP A 263 13.62 10.78 14.86
N ARG A 264 12.43 10.66 15.47
CA ARG A 264 11.92 9.40 16.06
C ARG A 264 10.62 8.93 15.40
N ALA A 265 10.11 9.63 14.39
CA ALA A 265 8.81 9.36 13.77
C ALA A 265 8.70 7.91 13.29
N ARG A 266 9.74 7.38 12.63
CA ARG A 266 9.80 5.99 12.18
C ARG A 266 9.81 4.99 13.34
N ALA A 267 10.58 5.25 14.38
CA ALA A 267 10.65 4.38 15.55
C ALA A 267 9.32 4.36 16.32
N ILE A 268 8.70 5.53 16.53
CA ILE A 268 7.40 5.67 17.20
C ILE A 268 6.29 4.99 16.39
N LEU A 269 6.30 5.11 15.06
CA LEU A 269 5.33 4.44 14.19
C LEU A 269 5.29 2.92 14.39
N GLY A 270 6.44 2.29 14.62
CA GLY A 270 6.58 0.85 14.83
C GLY A 270 6.36 0.39 16.27
N ALA A 271 6.34 1.32 17.23
CA ALA A 271 6.18 1.00 18.64
C ALA A 271 4.75 0.57 18.97
N ARG A 272 4.60 -0.43 19.85
CA ARG A 272 3.29 -0.85 20.35
C ARG A 272 2.93 -0.09 21.63
N MET A 273 1.63 0.07 21.90
CA MET A 273 1.15 0.57 23.20
C MET A 273 1.79 -0.22 24.34
N GLY A 274 2.52 0.47 25.23
CA GLY A 274 3.18 -0.12 26.41
C GLY A 274 4.66 -0.48 26.23
N GLU A 275 5.22 -0.37 25.03
CA GLU A 275 6.67 -0.49 24.84
C GLU A 275 7.33 0.88 25.10
N ALA A 276 8.00 1.01 26.24
CA ALA A 276 8.82 2.18 26.52
C ALA A 276 9.90 2.31 25.45
N LEU A 277 9.80 3.33 24.60
CA LEU A 277 10.88 3.70 23.69
C LEU A 277 12.03 4.22 24.55
N ALA A 278 13.08 3.40 24.70
CA ALA A 278 14.30 3.79 25.40
C ALA A 278 14.78 5.16 24.92
N ALA A 279 15.08 6.03 25.89
CA ALA A 279 15.45 7.43 25.69
C ALA A 279 16.73 7.58 24.86
#